data_AF-A0A3S4HXB4-F1
#
_entry.id   AF-A0A3S4HXB4-F1
#
_cell.length_a   1.000
_cell.length_b   1.000
_cell.length_c   1.000
_cell.angle_alpha   90.00
_cell.angle_beta   90.00
_cell.angle_gamma   90.00
#
_symmetry.space_group_name_H-M   'P 1'
#
loop_
_entity.id
_entity.type
_entity.pdbx_description
1 polymer ?
#
loop_
_entity_poly.entity_id
_entity_poly.type
_entity_poly.pdbx_seq_one_letter_code
_entity_poly.pdbx_strand_id
1 'polypeptide(L)' 'MLMMVQPLRDAIHAAKAAAGEGAKVIYLSPQGRKLDQAGVSELATNQKLILVCGRYEGVDERVIQTEN' A
#
# COMPACT_ATOMS: atom_id res chain seq x y z
N MET A 1 -8.33 13.16 11.86
CA MET A 1 -8.90 11.79 11.91
C MET A 1 -7.95 10.85 11.18
N LEU A 2 -7.85 9.58 11.58
CA LEU A 2 -7.08 8.56 10.85
C LEU A 2 -8.02 7.43 10.42
N MET A 3 -7.63 6.67 9.41
CA MET A 3 -8.30 5.41 9.10
C MET A 3 -8.20 4.45 10.29
N MET A 4 -9.31 3.81 10.64
CA MET A 4 -9.34 2.83 11.73
C MET A 4 -8.45 1.64 11.36
N VAL A 5 -7.57 1.24 12.28
CA VAL A 5 -6.53 0.22 12.03
C VAL A 5 -7.14 -1.13 11.66
N GLN A 6 -8.13 -1.60 12.42
CA GLN A 6 -8.65 -2.97 12.24
C GLN A 6 -9.30 -3.18 10.86
N PRO A 7 -10.24 -2.33 10.38
CA PRO A 7 -10.81 -2.51 9.04
C PRO A 7 -9.79 -2.38 7.91
N LEU A 8 -8.82 -1.47 8.07
CA LEU A 8 -7.75 -1.28 7.08
C LEU A 8 -6.86 -2.52 6.99
N ARG A 9 -6.44 -3.07 8.14
CA ARG A 9 -5.56 -4.23 8.20
C ARG A 9 -6.23 -5.48 7.64
N ASP A 10 -7.49 -5.71 7.99
CA ASP A 10 -8.27 -6.83 7.48
C ASP A 10 -8.42 -6.76 5.95
N ALA A 11 -8.66 -5.56 5.40
CA ALA A 11 -8.73 -5.36 3.96
C ALA A 11 -7.38 -5.63 3.26
N ILE A 12 -6.27 -5.18 3.85
CA ILE A 12 -4.92 -5.45 3.33
C ILE A 12 -4.64 -6.96 3.35
N HIS A 13 -4.98 -7.66 4.44
CA HIS A 13 -4.77 -9.10 4.56
C HIS A 13 -5.63 -9.88 3.57
N ALA A 14 -6.89 -9.49 3.38
CA ALA A 14 -7.75 -10.09 2.35
C ALA A 14 -7.18 -9.89 0.94
N ALA A 15 -6.66 -8.70 0.62
CA ALA A 15 -6.02 -8.43 -0.67
C ALA A 15 -4.72 -9.24 -0.86
N LYS A 16 -3.88 -9.36 0.18
CA LYS A 16 -2.68 -10.21 0.17
C LYS A 16 -3.04 -11.68 -0.08
N ALA A 17 -4.06 -12.19 0.58
CA ALA A 17 -4.53 -13.57 0.39
C ALA A 17 -5.05 -13.81 -1.04
N ALA A 18 -5.80 -12.85 -1.61
CA ALA A 18 -6.31 -12.95 -2.98
C ALA A 18 -5.19 -12.85 -4.04
N ALA A 19 -4.18 -12.02 -3.80
CA ALA A 19 -3.06 -11.86 -4.72
C ALA A 19 -2.06 -13.03 -4.65
N GLY A 20 -1.95 -13.70 -3.51
CA GLY A 20 -0.96 -14.75 -3.25
C GLY A 20 0.47 -14.18 -3.13
N GLU A 21 1.47 -15.05 -3.33
CA GLU A 21 2.87 -14.66 -3.19
C GLU A 21 3.31 -13.64 -4.27
N GLY A 22 4.27 -12.78 -3.87
CA GLY A 22 4.96 -11.84 -4.77
C GLY A 22 4.24 -10.52 -5.05
N ALA A 23 3.14 -10.21 -4.35
CA ALA A 23 2.47 -8.92 -4.48
C ALA A 23 3.19 -7.83 -3.68
N LYS A 24 3.59 -6.75 -4.35
CA LYS A 24 4.16 -5.56 -3.69
C LYS A 24 3.03 -4.67 -3.19
N VAL A 25 3.03 -4.36 -1.89
CA VAL A 25 2.07 -3.43 -1.28
C VAL A 25 2.64 -2.01 -1.37
N ILE A 26 1.81 -1.05 -1.76
CA ILE A 26 2.22 0.34 -1.94
C ILE A 26 1.17 1.24 -1.28
N TYR A 27 1.62 2.06 -0.33
CA TYR A 27 0.81 3.14 0.22
C TYR A 27 0.97 4.42 -0.61
N LEU A 28 -0.14 4.98 -1.09
CA LEU A 28 -0.15 6.27 -1.80
C LEU A 28 -0.18 7.42 -0.80
N SER A 29 0.93 8.16 -0.69
CA SER A 29 1.10 9.22 0.30
C SER A 29 1.97 10.36 -0.22
N PRO A 30 1.73 11.62 0.24
CA PRO A 30 2.62 12.75 -0.02
C PRO A 30 4.05 12.57 0.50
N GLN A 31 4.26 11.70 1.49
CA GLN A 31 5.57 11.37 2.06
C GLN A 31 6.32 10.28 1.26
N GLY A 32 5.67 9.66 0.27
CA GLY A 32 6.26 8.61 -0.56
C GLY A 32 7.29 9.14 -1.57
N ARG A 33 7.97 8.20 -2.25
CA ARG A 33 8.82 8.54 -3.39
C ARG A 33 7.98 9.23 -4.46
N LYS A 34 8.39 10.44 -4.87
CA LYS A 34 7.78 11.16 -5.99
C LYS A 34 7.83 10.28 -7.24
N LEU A 35 6.67 10.03 -7.84
CA LEU A 35 6.56 9.21 -9.05
C LEU A 35 7.12 9.99 -10.25
N ASP A 36 8.03 9.37 -10.98
CA ASP A 36 8.57 9.83 -12.26
C ASP A 36 8.56 8.66 -13.26
N GLN A 37 8.96 8.91 -14.51
CA GLN A 37 8.92 7.88 -15.56
C GLN A 37 9.82 6.67 -15.24
N ALA A 38 10.95 6.87 -14.55
CA ALA A 38 11.81 5.78 -14.12
C ALA A 38 11.11 4.92 -13.06
N GLY A 39 10.43 5.54 -12.10
CA GLY A 39 9.60 4.87 -11.11
C GLY A 39 8.44 4.10 -11.73
N VAL A 40 7.80 4.62 -12.79
CA VAL A 40 6.75 3.89 -13.52
C VAL A 40 7.33 2.63 -14.17
N SER A 41 8.46 2.73 -14.86
CA SER A 41 9.13 1.57 -15.48
C SER A 41 9.54 0.52 -14.44
N GLU A 42 10.04 0.95 -13.28
CA GLU A 42 10.35 0.05 -12.16
C GLU A 42 9.08 -0.66 -11.64
N LEU A 43 8.02 0.11 -11.38
CA LEU A 43 6.76 -0.45 -10.87
C LEU A 43 6.13 -1.43 -11.85
N ALA A 44 6.23 -1.17 -13.16
CA ALA A 44 5.73 -2.04 -14.22
C ALA A 44 6.42 -3.41 -14.31
N THR A 45 7.58 -3.60 -13.66
CA THR A 45 8.22 -4.93 -13.57
C THR A 45 7.51 -5.89 -12.60
N ASN A 46 6.66 -5.37 -11.70
CA ASN A 46 5.93 -6.18 -10.74
C ASN A 46 4.69 -6.80 -11.40
N GLN A 47 4.57 -8.12 -11.33
CA GLN A 47 3.39 -8.85 -11.86
C GLN A 47 2.12 -8.58 -11.05
N LYS A 48 2.25 -8.20 -9.77
CA LYS A 48 1.15 -8.00 -8.83
C LYS A 48 1.44 -6.80 -7.94
N LEU A 49 0.47 -5.90 -7.83
CA LEU A 49 0.52 -4.72 -6.95
C LEU A 49 -0.75 -4.64 -6.11
N ILE A 50 -0.61 -4.26 -4.83
CA ILE A 50 -1.73 -3.87 -3.96
C ILE A 50 -1.54 -2.40 -3.62
N LEU A 51 -2.51 -1.56 -3.97
CA LEU A 51 -2.45 -0.12 -3.72
C LEU A 51 -3.36 0.24 -2.53
N VAL A 52 -2.75 0.77 -1.46
CA VAL A 52 -3.48 1.26 -0.28
C VAL A 52 -3.77 2.75 -0.45
N CYS A 53 -5.06 3.08 -0.51
CA CYS A 53 -5.55 4.45 -0.73
C CYS A 53 -6.00 5.09 0.59
N GLY A 54 -5.15 5.96 1.16
CA GLY A 54 -5.45 6.66 2.41
C GLY A 54 -6.65 7.62 2.32
N ARG A 55 -7.30 7.85 3.47
CA ARG A 55 -8.34 8.85 3.69
C ARG A 55 -8.07 9.60 5.00
N TYR A 56 -8.81 10.69 5.23
CA TYR A 56 -8.60 11.59 6.37
C TYR A 56 -7.17 12.14 6.38
N GLU A 57 -6.52 12.18 7.54
CA GLU A 57 -5.11 12.60 7.66
C GLU A 57 -4.12 11.46 7.36
N GLY A 58 -4.62 10.25 7.06
CA GLY A 58 -3.80 9.10 6.72
C GLY A 58 -4.12 7.84 7.53
N VAL A 59 -3.11 6.98 7.66
CA VAL A 59 -3.15 5.69 8.33
C VAL A 59 -2.20 5.69 9.52
N ASP A 60 -2.37 4.76 10.45
CA ASP A 60 -1.44 4.58 11.56
C ASP A 60 -0.05 4.15 11.04
N GLU A 61 1.01 4.81 11.48
CA GLU A 61 2.40 4.55 11.05
C GLU A 61 2.81 3.08 11.24
N ARG A 62 2.27 2.40 12.25
CA ARG A 62 2.58 0.98 12.50
C ARG A 62 2.02 0.06 11.42
N VAL A 63 0.95 0.47 10.73
CA VAL A 63 0.44 -0.26 9.55
C VAL A 63 1.45 -0.14 8.41
N ILE A 64 2.05 1.04 8.21
CA ILE A 64 3.08 1.27 7.19
C ILE A 64 4.31 0.39 7.46
N GLN A 65 4.71 0.22 8.73
CA GLN A 65 5.87 -0.60 9.12
C GLN A 65 5.63 -2.11 9.03
N THR A 66 4.39 -2.57 9.20
CA THR A 66 4.07 -4.01 9.28
C THR A 66 3.45 -4.59 8.02
N GLU A 67 2.90 -3.74 7.15
CA GLU A 67 2.14 -4.20 5.98
C GLU A 67 2.76 -3.85 4.61
N ASN A 68 3.75 -2.94 4.54
CA ASN A 68 4.52 -2.65 3.31
C ASN A 68 5.57 -3.72 2.99
#